data_AF-A0A950IW06-F1
#
_entry.id   AF-A0A950IW06-F1
#
_cell.length_a   1.000
_cell.length_b   1.000
_cell.length_c   1.000
_cell.angle_alpha   90.00
_cell.angle_beta   90.00
_cell.angle_gamma   90.00
#
_symmetry.space_group_name_H-M   'P 1'
#
loop_
_entity.id
_entity.type
_entity.pdbx_description
1 polymer ?
#
loop_
_entity_poly.entity_id
_entity_poly.type
_entity_poly.pdbx_seq_one_letter_code
_entity_poly.pdbx_strand_id
1 'polypeptide(L)'
;MTGLWRTLRLAVLALLALLYVLLDYMASSSPQPPAYAVLLGAAPLTLGVLGACWNSSFRWPALLLCLSGLLAIVLNLDALLAHAAWFYLMQHVGIMVGLGIMFGRTLGAHEDALCSRIARIAIAQPLDAAYFHYTWKVTLAWTLYFAISAMLSLSLFALAPLAYWALFAAVLTPVSLGLMFGGEYLIRQFALPDSPPFSIAQTIQSYRKYTQCRDSAE
;
A
#
# COMPACT_ATOMS: atom_id res chain seq x y z
N MET A 1 3.55 23.01 21.86
CA MET A 1 3.02 23.43 20.52
C MET A 1 2.97 22.29 19.50
N THR A 2 2.86 21.02 19.93
CA THR A 2 3.05 19.84 19.05
C THR A 2 1.76 19.03 18.81
N GLY A 3 0.77 19.11 19.70
CA GLY A 3 -0.50 18.37 19.59
C GLY A 3 -1.43 18.92 18.52
N LEU A 4 -1.68 20.23 18.54
CA LEU A 4 -2.58 20.92 17.60
C LEU A 4 -2.08 20.81 16.15
N TRP A 5 -0.77 21.01 15.93
CA TRP A 5 -0.16 20.85 14.61
C TRP A 5 -0.25 19.40 14.09
N ARG A 6 -0.11 18.42 14.98
CA ARG A 6 -0.28 17.00 14.62
C ARG A 6 -1.71 16.69 14.23
N THR A 7 -2.70 17.14 15.00
CA THR A 7 -4.13 16.94 14.67
C THR A 7 -4.52 17.65 13.38
N LEU A 8 -4.03 18.88 13.17
CA LEU A 8 -4.32 19.67 11.98
C LEU A 8 -3.68 19.03 10.74
N ARG A 9 -2.43 18.56 10.85
CA ARG A 9 -1.76 17.78 9.79
C ARG A 9 -2.51 16.49 9.46
N LEU A 10 -2.96 15.74 10.47
CA LEU A 10 -3.73 14.51 10.26
C LEU A 10 -5.09 14.80 9.60
N ALA A 11 -5.77 15.87 10.01
CA ALA A 11 -7.04 16.29 9.41
C ALA A 11 -6.86 16.70 7.93
N VAL A 12 -5.80 17.46 7.62
CA VAL A 12 -5.46 17.83 6.23
C VAL A 12 -5.15 16.59 5.39
N LEU A 13 -4.36 15.64 5.91
CA LEU A 13 -4.06 14.39 5.20
C LEU A 13 -5.31 13.55 4.97
N ALA A 14 -6.19 13.45 5.97
CA ALA A 14 -7.46 12.74 5.84
C ALA A 14 -8.38 13.40 4.79
N LEU A 15 -8.44 14.74 4.80
CA LEU A 15 -9.22 15.50 3.81
C LEU A 15 -8.66 15.31 2.40
N LEU A 16 -7.34 15.34 2.22
CA LEU A 16 -6.68 15.10 0.94
C LEU A 16 -6.91 13.66 0.45
N ALA A 17 -6.85 12.67 1.34
CA ALA A 17 -7.15 11.29 1.01
C ALA A 17 -8.63 11.12 0.58
N LEU A 18 -9.55 11.77 1.30
CA LEU A 18 -10.97 11.75 0.95
C LEU A 18 -11.23 12.43 -0.39
N LEU A 19 -10.60 13.58 -0.63
CA LEU A 19 -10.70 14.30 -1.90
C LEU A 19 -10.14 13.46 -3.05
N TYR A 20 -9.01 12.78 -2.84
CA TYR A 20 -8.43 11.85 -3.81
C TYR A 20 -9.40 10.72 -4.15
N VAL A 21 -9.96 10.04 -3.14
CA VAL A 21 -10.93 8.94 -3.32
C VAL A 21 -12.18 9.40 -4.09
N LEU A 22 -12.71 10.59 -3.76
CA LEU A 22 -13.88 11.16 -4.44
C LEU A 22 -13.58 11.49 -5.90
N LEU A 23 -12.43 12.11 -6.18
CA LEU A 23 -12.04 12.45 -7.55
C LEU A 23 -11.74 11.20 -8.38
N ASP A 24 -11.12 10.18 -7.79
CA ASP A 24 -10.84 8.89 -8.43
C ASP A 24 -12.14 8.11 -8.73
N TYR A 25 -13.11 8.15 -7.83
CA TYR A 25 -14.45 7.59 -8.06
C TYR A 25 -15.18 8.31 -9.20
N MET A 26 -15.18 9.65 -9.21
CA MET A 26 -15.80 10.45 -10.28
C MET A 26 -15.13 10.20 -11.64
N ALA A 27 -13.79 10.06 -11.64
CA ALA A 27 -13.00 9.73 -12.82
C ALA A 27 -13.30 8.33 -13.36
N SER A 28 -13.40 7.34 -12.48
CA SER A 28 -13.58 5.92 -12.85
C SER A 28 -15.03 5.56 -13.18
N SER A 29 -16.00 6.33 -12.69
CA SER A 29 -17.44 6.12 -12.95
C SER A 29 -17.96 6.85 -14.19
N SER A 30 -17.20 7.79 -14.77
CA SER A 30 -17.61 8.54 -15.96
C SER A 30 -17.29 7.76 -17.25
N PRO A 31 -18.25 7.57 -18.17
CA PRO A 31 -18.00 7.02 -19.50
C PRO A 31 -17.10 7.90 -20.38
N GLN A 32 -17.01 9.20 -20.06
CA GLN A 32 -16.13 10.17 -20.71
C GLN A 32 -15.31 10.88 -19.61
N PRO A 33 -14.20 10.26 -19.17
CA PRO A 33 -13.41 10.84 -18.11
C PRO A 33 -12.76 12.16 -18.56
N PRO A 34 -12.77 13.20 -17.73
CA PRO A 34 -12.01 14.43 -18.01
C PRO A 34 -10.50 14.16 -17.93
N ALA A 35 -9.67 14.94 -18.63
CA ALA A 35 -8.22 14.70 -18.76
C ALA A 35 -7.46 14.58 -17.43
N TYR A 36 -7.95 15.21 -16.35
CA TYR A 36 -7.35 15.11 -15.02
C TYR A 36 -7.50 13.71 -14.38
N ALA A 37 -8.45 12.90 -14.85
CA ALA A 37 -8.67 11.53 -14.39
C ALA A 37 -7.39 10.70 -14.55
N VAL A 38 -6.78 10.78 -15.72
CA VAL A 38 -5.57 10.02 -16.06
C VAL A 38 -4.39 10.38 -15.15
N LEU A 39 -4.25 11.65 -14.78
CA LEU A 39 -3.23 12.11 -13.84
C LEU A 39 -3.47 11.59 -12.42
N LEU A 40 -4.73 11.53 -11.97
CA LEU A 40 -5.10 11.00 -10.66
C LEU A 40 -4.94 9.47 -10.56
N GLY A 41 -5.29 8.74 -11.63
CA GLY A 41 -5.04 7.30 -11.73
C GLY A 41 -3.55 6.97 -11.76
N ALA A 42 -2.73 7.81 -12.40
CA ALA A 42 -1.28 7.64 -12.46
C ALA A 42 -0.55 8.04 -11.15
N ALA A 43 -1.19 8.82 -10.28
CA ALA A 43 -0.55 9.38 -9.08
C ALA A 43 -0.05 8.30 -8.08
N PRO A 44 -0.80 7.24 -7.72
CA PRO A 44 -0.32 6.21 -6.80
C PRO A 44 0.82 5.39 -7.38
N LEU A 45 0.79 5.12 -8.70
CA LEU A 45 1.84 4.37 -9.39
C LEU A 45 3.14 5.18 -9.41
N THR A 46 3.06 6.46 -9.78
CA THR A 46 4.24 7.34 -9.83
C THR A 46 4.81 7.56 -8.43
N LEU A 47 3.98 7.82 -7.42
CA LEU A 47 4.44 7.96 -6.03
C LEU A 47 5.01 6.64 -5.47
N GLY A 48 4.42 5.50 -5.80
CA GLY A 48 4.91 4.18 -5.39
C GLY A 48 6.28 3.85 -5.97
N VAL A 49 6.48 4.07 -7.28
CA VAL A 49 7.77 3.85 -7.94
C VAL A 49 8.83 4.83 -7.44
N LEU A 50 8.48 6.12 -7.32
CA LEU A 50 9.40 7.14 -6.80
C LEU A 50 9.80 6.85 -5.36
N GLY A 51 8.86 6.44 -4.50
CA GLY A 51 9.13 6.08 -3.11
C GLY A 51 10.00 4.82 -2.98
N ALA A 52 9.70 3.76 -3.74
CA ALA A 52 10.47 2.52 -3.73
C ALA A 52 11.91 2.71 -4.25
N CYS A 53 12.10 3.60 -5.23
CA CYS A 53 13.40 3.85 -5.82
C CYS A 53 14.14 5.03 -5.17
N TRP A 54 13.52 5.80 -4.27
CA TRP A 54 14.10 7.01 -3.67
C TRP A 54 15.46 6.77 -3.00
N ASN A 55 15.65 5.60 -2.39
CA ASN A 55 16.87 5.27 -1.65
C ASN A 55 17.82 4.31 -2.38
N SER A 56 17.40 3.70 -3.49
CA SER A 56 18.19 2.72 -4.26
C SER A 56 19.11 3.40 -5.28
N SER A 57 20.12 2.74 -5.82
CA SER A 57 20.94 3.23 -6.96
C SER A 57 20.16 3.27 -8.29
N PHE A 58 18.95 2.71 -8.32
CA PHE A 58 18.06 2.64 -9.50
C PHE A 58 17.14 3.87 -9.71
N ARG A 59 17.44 5.01 -9.04
CA ARG A 59 16.61 6.24 -9.10
C ARG A 59 16.44 6.76 -10.52
N TRP A 60 17.53 6.81 -11.29
CA TRP A 60 17.54 7.34 -12.65
C TRP A 60 16.78 6.43 -13.64
N PRO A 61 17.01 5.10 -13.68
CA PRO A 61 16.18 4.19 -14.45
C PRO A 61 14.69 4.29 -14.09
N ALA A 62 14.36 4.37 -12.80
CA ALA A 62 12.98 4.47 -12.34
C ALA A 62 12.32 5.82 -12.72
N LEU A 63 13.06 6.92 -12.66
CA LEU A 63 12.62 8.23 -13.12
C LEU A 63 12.40 8.24 -14.63
N LEU A 64 13.31 7.66 -15.41
CA LEU A 64 13.17 7.53 -16.87
C LEU A 64 11.99 6.64 -17.23
N LEU A 65 11.74 5.57 -16.47
CA LEU A 65 10.57 4.70 -16.63
C LEU A 65 9.25 5.42 -16.28
N CYS A 66 9.25 6.22 -15.22
CA CYS A 66 8.09 7.05 -14.86
C CYS A 66 7.83 8.12 -15.91
N LEU A 67 8.89 8.78 -16.40
CA LEU A 67 8.80 9.83 -17.40
C LEU A 67 8.37 9.26 -18.77
N SER A 68 8.88 8.09 -19.16
CA SER A 68 8.45 7.42 -20.38
C SER A 68 7.01 6.92 -20.27
N GLY A 69 6.59 6.42 -19.10
CA GLY A 69 5.21 6.08 -18.82
C GLY A 69 4.27 7.28 -18.91
N LEU A 70 4.63 8.41 -18.28
CA LEU A 70 3.90 9.67 -18.37
C LEU A 70 3.83 10.20 -19.81
N LEU A 71 4.94 10.12 -20.55
CA LEU A 71 4.99 10.55 -21.95
C LEU A 71 4.12 9.65 -22.83
N ALA A 72 4.16 8.33 -22.64
CA ALA A 72 3.31 7.39 -23.36
C ALA A 72 1.83 7.64 -23.08
N ILE A 73 1.48 7.98 -21.84
CA ILE A 73 0.13 8.38 -21.43
C ILE A 73 -0.30 9.67 -22.17
N VAL A 74 0.54 10.71 -22.17
CA VAL A 74 0.26 11.99 -22.84
C VAL A 74 0.09 11.82 -24.35
N LEU A 75 0.93 11.01 -24.98
CA LEU A 75 0.89 10.77 -26.43
C LEU A 75 -0.32 9.93 -26.88
N ASN A 76 -0.95 9.19 -25.97
CA ASN A 76 -2.07 8.30 -26.28
C ASN A 76 -3.34 8.67 -25.50
N LEU A 77 -3.49 9.92 -25.06
CA LEU A 77 -4.59 10.38 -24.20
C LEU A 77 -5.96 10.03 -24.79
N ASP A 78 -6.21 10.29 -26.08
CA ASP A 78 -7.52 10.05 -26.68
C ASP A 78 -7.88 8.56 -26.74
N ALA A 79 -6.89 7.71 -27.03
CA ALA A 79 -7.06 6.25 -27.03
C ALA A 79 -7.26 5.70 -25.61
N LEU A 80 -6.56 6.27 -24.62
CA LEU A 80 -6.72 5.95 -23.20
C LEU A 80 -8.09 6.38 -22.68
N LEU A 81 -8.57 7.57 -23.04
CA LEU A 81 -9.89 8.05 -22.65
C LEU A 81 -11.00 7.17 -23.22
N ALA A 82 -10.85 6.68 -24.46
CA ALA A 82 -11.76 5.73 -25.07
C ALA A 82 -11.80 4.35 -24.38
N HIS A 83 -10.70 3.95 -23.70
CA HIS A 83 -10.58 2.66 -23.01
C HIS A 83 -10.27 2.80 -21.51
N ALA A 84 -10.63 3.95 -20.92
CA ALA A 84 -10.18 4.31 -19.58
C ALA A 84 -10.58 3.28 -18.53
N ALA A 85 -11.81 2.75 -18.64
CA ALA A 85 -12.32 1.71 -17.77
C ALA A 85 -11.43 0.44 -17.75
N TRP A 86 -10.92 0.01 -18.90
CA TRP A 86 -10.00 -1.13 -19.00
C TRP A 86 -8.63 -0.81 -18.42
N PHE A 87 -8.15 0.42 -18.60
CA PHE A 87 -6.89 0.87 -18.00
C PHE A 87 -6.95 0.84 -16.46
N TYR A 88 -7.99 1.43 -15.87
CA TYR A 88 -8.19 1.40 -14.42
C TYR A 88 -8.40 -0.02 -13.89
N LEU A 89 -9.09 -0.89 -14.64
CA LEU A 89 -9.23 -2.30 -14.29
C LEU A 89 -7.87 -3.00 -14.22
N MET A 90 -7.07 -2.89 -15.28
CA MET A 90 -5.76 -3.54 -15.33
C MET A 90 -4.84 -3.03 -14.24
N GLN A 91 -4.89 -1.74 -13.91
CA GLN A 91 -4.16 -1.17 -12.80
C GLN A 91 -4.62 -1.75 -11.45
N HIS A 92 -5.92 -1.74 -11.17
CA HIS A 92 -6.47 -2.23 -9.90
C HIS A 92 -6.18 -3.73 -9.72
N VAL A 93 -6.54 -4.55 -10.71
CA VAL A 93 -6.31 -6.00 -10.68
C VAL A 93 -4.81 -6.32 -10.65
N GLY A 94 -4.00 -5.61 -11.43
CA GLY A 94 -2.55 -5.79 -11.47
C GLY A 94 -1.89 -5.53 -10.12
N ILE A 95 -2.31 -4.47 -9.41
CA ILE A 95 -1.84 -4.18 -8.05
C ILE A 95 -2.27 -5.29 -7.09
N MET A 96 -3.55 -5.69 -7.11
CA MET A 96 -4.07 -6.72 -6.20
C MET A 96 -3.39 -8.07 -6.43
N VAL A 97 -3.27 -8.51 -7.68
CA VAL A 97 -2.58 -9.76 -8.04
C VAL A 97 -1.10 -9.68 -7.69
N GLY A 98 -0.43 -8.56 -8.01
CA GLY A 98 0.99 -8.36 -7.70
C GLY A 98 1.27 -8.46 -6.20
N LEU A 99 0.47 -7.79 -5.38
CA LEU A 99 0.56 -7.87 -3.92
C LEU A 99 0.20 -9.27 -3.40
N GLY A 100 -0.85 -9.89 -3.94
CA GLY A 100 -1.25 -11.26 -3.60
C GLY A 100 -0.13 -12.27 -3.87
N ILE A 101 0.54 -12.17 -5.03
CA ILE A 101 1.70 -13.01 -5.37
C ILE A 101 2.88 -12.71 -4.45
N MET A 102 3.17 -11.44 -4.16
CA MET A 102 4.28 -11.03 -3.30
C MET A 102 4.13 -11.61 -1.88
N PHE A 103 2.94 -11.54 -1.28
CA PHE A 103 2.67 -12.16 0.02
C PHE A 103 2.61 -13.68 -0.11
N GLY A 104 1.86 -14.20 -1.08
CA GLY A 104 1.61 -15.63 -1.23
C GLY A 104 2.86 -16.46 -1.49
N ARG A 105 3.83 -15.95 -2.26
CA ARG A 105 5.11 -16.62 -2.51
C ARG A 105 5.96 -16.84 -1.26
N THR A 106 5.68 -16.10 -0.18
CA THR A 106 6.40 -16.23 1.10
C THR A 106 5.74 -17.19 2.08
N LEU A 107 4.56 -17.72 1.79
CA LEU A 107 3.78 -18.61 2.68
C LEU A 107 4.35 -20.03 2.84
N GLY A 108 5.63 -20.26 2.54
CA GLY A 108 6.31 -21.53 2.76
C GLY A 108 6.47 -21.83 4.25
N ALA A 109 7.70 -21.75 4.77
CA ALA A 109 7.92 -21.89 6.20
C ALA A 109 7.31 -20.70 6.98
N HIS A 110 6.87 -20.94 8.22
CA HIS A 110 6.31 -19.89 9.09
C HIS A 110 7.25 -18.69 9.25
N GLU A 111 8.55 -18.97 9.30
CA GLU A 111 9.61 -17.98 9.46
C GLU A 111 9.90 -17.17 8.17
N ASP A 112 9.53 -17.69 6.99
CA ASP A 112 9.78 -17.06 5.70
C ASP A 112 8.64 -16.13 5.25
N ALA A 113 7.48 -16.24 5.88
CA ALA A 113 6.32 -15.40 5.58
C ALA A 113 6.70 -13.91 5.65
N LEU A 114 6.16 -13.10 4.74
CA LEU A 114 6.57 -11.70 4.58
C LEU A 114 6.43 -10.92 5.90
N CYS A 115 5.31 -11.09 6.61
CA CYS A 115 5.12 -10.45 7.92
C CYS A 115 6.10 -10.97 8.98
N SER A 116 6.47 -12.26 8.93
CA SER A 116 7.50 -12.86 9.81
C SER A 116 8.88 -12.24 9.57
N ARG A 117 9.25 -12.06 8.29
CA ARG A 117 10.51 -11.42 7.89
C ARG A 117 10.57 -9.96 8.32
N ILE A 118 9.47 -9.22 8.12
CA ILE A 118 9.36 -7.82 8.57
C ILE A 118 9.48 -7.74 10.10
N ALA A 119 8.78 -8.62 10.82
CA ALA A 119 8.86 -8.64 12.28
C ALA A 119 10.27 -8.95 12.78
N ARG A 120 10.99 -9.88 12.15
CA ARG A 120 12.39 -10.21 12.50
C ARG A 120 13.33 -9.02 12.33
N ILE A 121 13.11 -8.18 11.33
CA ILE A 121 13.92 -6.98 11.09
C ILE A 121 13.56 -5.88 12.09
N ALA A 122 12.28 -5.75 12.43
CA ALA A 122 11.80 -4.64 13.23
C ALA A 122 11.88 -4.87 14.75
N ILE A 123 11.88 -6.12 15.19
CA ILE A 123 11.96 -6.50 16.61
C ILE A 123 13.38 -7.02 16.88
N ALA A 124 14.10 -6.34 17.76
CA ALA A 124 15.49 -6.68 18.08
C ALA A 124 15.64 -7.97 18.91
N GLN A 125 14.55 -8.45 19.51
CA GLN A 125 14.54 -9.68 20.30
C GLN A 125 14.21 -10.91 19.43
N PRO A 126 14.75 -12.09 19.79
CA PRO A 126 14.41 -13.32 19.10
C PRO A 126 12.91 -13.61 19.25
N LEU A 127 12.26 -13.84 18.10
CA LEU A 127 10.83 -14.18 18.03
C LEU A 127 10.66 -15.68 18.23
N ASP A 128 9.66 -16.07 19.01
CA ASP A 128 9.34 -17.47 19.25
C ASP A 128 8.52 -18.09 18.10
N ALA A 129 8.34 -19.41 18.14
CA ALA A 129 7.60 -20.13 17.12
C ALA A 129 6.11 -19.70 17.06
N ALA A 130 5.53 -19.30 18.19
CA ALA A 130 4.15 -18.83 18.24
C ALA A 130 3.98 -17.50 17.49
N TYR A 131 4.92 -16.57 17.63
CA TYR A 131 4.94 -15.31 16.90
C TYR A 131 5.04 -15.55 15.39
N PHE A 132 5.93 -16.46 14.95
CA PHE A 132 6.04 -16.81 13.53
C PHE A 132 4.76 -17.47 12.98
N HIS A 133 4.09 -18.30 13.77
CA HIS A 133 2.81 -18.89 13.39
C HIS A 133 1.71 -17.82 13.24
N TYR A 134 1.68 -16.84 14.15
CA TYR A 134 0.79 -15.69 14.07
C TYR A 134 1.04 -14.86 12.80
N THR A 135 2.28 -14.43 12.55
CA THR A 135 2.60 -13.60 11.39
C THR A 135 2.44 -14.33 10.06
N TRP A 136 2.59 -15.66 10.05
CA TRP A 136 2.24 -16.48 8.89
C TRP A 136 0.73 -16.42 8.62
N LYS A 137 -0.14 -16.55 9.63
CA LYS A 137 -1.59 -16.39 9.46
C LYS A 137 -1.98 -15.00 8.98
N VAL A 138 -1.30 -13.95 9.46
CA VAL A 138 -1.49 -12.58 8.97
C VAL A 138 -1.10 -12.49 7.50
N THR A 139 0.04 -13.06 7.11
CA THR A 139 0.48 -13.12 5.70
C THR A 139 -0.54 -13.86 4.82
N LEU A 140 -1.14 -14.94 5.32
CA LEU A 140 -2.18 -15.70 4.64
C LEU A 140 -3.44 -14.86 4.45
N ALA A 141 -3.90 -14.16 5.51
CA ALA A 141 -5.05 -13.27 5.43
C ALA A 141 -4.85 -12.16 4.38
N TRP A 142 -3.65 -11.57 4.31
CA TRP A 142 -3.30 -10.58 3.27
C TRP A 142 -3.35 -11.19 1.87
N THR A 143 -2.80 -12.38 1.71
CA THR A 143 -2.81 -13.10 0.43
C THR A 143 -4.25 -13.36 -0.05
N LEU A 144 -5.10 -13.86 0.85
CA LEU A 144 -6.51 -14.12 0.56
C LEU A 144 -7.28 -12.84 0.27
N TYR A 145 -7.08 -11.78 1.05
CA TYR A 145 -7.69 -10.47 0.80
C TYR A 145 -7.38 -9.95 -0.60
N PHE A 146 -6.11 -9.97 -1.00
CA PHE A 146 -5.70 -9.51 -2.33
C PHE A 146 -6.26 -10.39 -3.45
N ALA A 147 -6.26 -11.71 -3.28
CA ALA A 147 -6.83 -12.64 -4.26
C ALA A 147 -8.34 -12.44 -4.43
N ILE A 148 -9.09 -12.36 -3.32
CA ILE A 148 -10.53 -12.12 -3.32
C ILE A 148 -10.84 -10.75 -3.93
N SER A 149 -10.07 -9.71 -3.59
CA SER A 149 -10.27 -8.36 -4.14
C SER A 149 -10.04 -8.32 -5.65
N ALA A 150 -9.04 -9.02 -6.17
CA ALA A 150 -8.81 -9.15 -7.60
C ALA A 150 -9.97 -9.89 -8.29
N MET A 151 -10.44 -11.00 -7.72
CA MET A 151 -11.58 -11.76 -8.26
C MET A 151 -12.88 -10.94 -8.25
N LEU A 152 -13.15 -10.20 -7.18
CA LEU A 152 -14.31 -9.32 -7.07
C LEU A 152 -14.23 -8.18 -8.09
N SER A 153 -13.04 -7.58 -8.26
CA SER A 153 -12.82 -6.53 -9.26
C SER A 153 -13.13 -7.03 -10.67
N LEU A 154 -12.60 -8.20 -11.06
CA LEU A 154 -12.89 -8.82 -12.36
C LEU A 154 -14.37 -9.17 -12.52
N SER A 155 -15.00 -9.72 -11.48
CA SER A 155 -16.40 -10.14 -11.51
C SER A 155 -17.35 -8.94 -11.63
N LEU A 156 -17.11 -7.88 -10.86
CA LEU A 156 -17.90 -6.65 -10.93
C LEU A 156 -17.73 -5.95 -12.26
N PHE A 157 -16.52 -5.93 -12.82
CA PHE A 157 -16.30 -5.33 -14.14
C PHE A 157 -17.00 -6.11 -15.26
N ALA A 158 -17.01 -7.44 -15.18
CA ALA A 158 -17.60 -8.29 -16.20
C ALA A 158 -19.14 -8.39 -16.11
N LEU A 159 -19.70 -8.33 -14.90
CA LEU A 159 -21.10 -8.67 -14.65
C LEU A 159 -21.95 -7.50 -14.15
N ALA A 160 -21.35 -6.44 -13.61
CA ALA A 160 -22.07 -5.32 -13.00
C ALA A 160 -21.89 -4.02 -13.81
N PRO A 161 -22.81 -3.04 -13.65
CA PRO A 161 -22.61 -1.71 -14.20
C PRO A 161 -21.30 -1.08 -13.72
N LEU A 162 -20.62 -0.35 -14.62
CA LEU A 162 -19.30 0.25 -14.37
C LEU A 162 -19.23 1.07 -13.08
N ALA A 163 -20.32 1.76 -12.71
CA ALA A 163 -20.40 2.54 -11.47
C ALA A 163 -20.21 1.70 -10.20
N TYR A 164 -20.70 0.45 -10.16
CA TYR A 164 -20.50 -0.45 -9.03
C TYR A 164 -19.06 -0.96 -8.95
N TRP A 165 -18.46 -1.25 -10.11
CA TRP A 165 -17.04 -1.58 -10.17
C TRP A 165 -16.18 -0.41 -9.69
N ALA A 166 -16.44 0.82 -10.16
CA ALA A 166 -15.73 2.02 -9.75
C ALA A 166 -15.90 2.30 -8.24
N LEU A 167 -17.09 2.10 -7.68
CA LEU A 167 -17.33 2.20 -6.24
C LEU A 167 -16.46 1.21 -5.47
N PHE A 168 -16.39 -0.03 -5.95
CA PHE A 168 -15.57 -1.06 -5.32
C PHE A 168 -14.07 -0.71 -5.39
N ALA A 169 -13.59 -0.32 -6.56
CA ALA A 169 -12.17 -0.04 -6.80
C ALA A 169 -11.69 1.22 -6.06
N ALA A 170 -12.40 2.34 -6.21
CA ALA A 170 -11.98 3.63 -5.70
C ALA A 170 -12.31 3.84 -4.22
N VAL A 171 -13.41 3.26 -3.71
CA VAL A 171 -13.92 3.54 -2.36
C VAL A 171 -13.86 2.33 -1.45
N LEU A 172 -14.47 1.21 -1.84
CA LEU A 172 -14.54 0.05 -0.93
C LEU A 172 -13.17 -0.57 -0.69
N THR A 173 -12.34 -0.68 -1.72
CA THR A 173 -10.97 -1.23 -1.60
C THR A 173 -10.12 -0.49 -0.55
N PRO A 174 -9.97 0.85 -0.57
CA PRO A 174 -9.21 1.54 0.47
C PRO A 174 -9.88 1.47 1.85
N VAL A 175 -11.21 1.48 1.93
CA VAL A 175 -11.93 1.30 3.21
C VAL A 175 -11.65 -0.09 3.80
N SER A 176 -11.80 -1.16 3.00
CA SER A 176 -11.52 -2.53 3.44
C SER A 176 -10.06 -2.74 3.76
N LEU A 177 -9.15 -2.09 3.04
CA LEU A 177 -7.73 -2.09 3.34
C LEU A 177 -7.45 -1.46 4.70
N GLY A 178 -8.06 -0.32 4.99
CA GLY A 178 -7.98 0.34 6.30
C GLY A 178 -8.53 -0.53 7.43
N LEU A 179 -9.67 -1.18 7.21
CA LEU A 179 -10.25 -2.15 8.15
C LEU A 179 -9.33 -3.35 8.36
N MET A 180 -8.66 -3.81 7.32
CA MET A 180 -7.74 -4.94 7.43
C MET A 180 -6.51 -4.58 8.27
N PHE A 181 -5.91 -3.42 8.05
CA PHE A 181 -4.82 -2.91 8.90
C PHE A 181 -5.28 -2.67 10.34
N GLY A 182 -6.44 -2.05 10.54
CA GLY A 182 -7.00 -1.81 11.87
C GLY A 182 -7.33 -3.11 12.60
N GLY A 183 -7.89 -4.09 11.90
CA GLY A 183 -8.20 -5.41 12.41
C GLY A 183 -6.96 -6.19 12.81
N GLU A 184 -5.92 -6.21 11.96
CA GLU A 184 -4.62 -6.80 12.29
C GLU A 184 -4.02 -6.16 13.55
N TYR A 185 -4.06 -4.83 13.64
CA TYR A 185 -3.56 -4.12 14.80
C TYR A 185 -4.30 -4.51 16.09
N LEU A 186 -5.63 -4.53 16.06
CA LEU A 186 -6.43 -4.93 17.22
C LEU A 186 -6.19 -6.39 17.60
N ILE A 187 -6.23 -7.32 16.63
CA ILE A 187 -5.97 -8.74 16.86
C ILE A 187 -4.57 -8.94 17.45
N ARG A 188 -3.56 -8.21 16.96
CA ARG A 188 -2.20 -8.28 17.47
C ARG A 188 -2.12 -7.87 18.94
N GLN A 189 -2.84 -6.83 19.35
CA GLN A 189 -2.89 -6.41 20.75
C GLN A 189 -3.49 -7.47 21.68
N PHE A 190 -4.49 -8.23 21.19
CA PHE A 190 -5.10 -9.31 21.97
C PHE A 190 -4.32 -10.62 21.92
N ALA A 191 -3.79 -10.99 20.75
CA ALA A 191 -3.12 -12.27 20.52
C ALA A 191 -1.68 -12.28 21.03
N LEU A 192 -1.02 -11.12 21.10
CA LEU A 192 0.36 -10.99 21.56
C LEU A 192 0.53 -9.81 22.54
N PRO A 193 -0.11 -9.88 23.73
CA PRO A 193 -0.08 -8.79 24.71
C PRO A 193 1.33 -8.50 25.24
N ASP A 194 2.22 -9.50 25.24
CA ASP A 194 3.63 -9.37 25.64
C ASP A 194 4.55 -8.96 24.48
N SER A 195 4.00 -8.63 23.30
CA SER A 195 4.82 -8.11 22.18
C SER A 195 5.58 -6.87 22.64
N PRO A 196 6.91 -6.81 22.46
CA PRO A 196 7.67 -5.62 22.81
C PRO A 196 7.05 -4.43 22.08
N PRO A 197 6.77 -3.32 22.77
CA PRO A 197 6.13 -2.17 22.15
C PRO A 197 6.96 -1.74 20.95
N PHE A 198 6.31 -1.59 19.81
CA PHE A 198 6.91 -1.11 18.56
C PHE A 198 7.22 0.39 18.71
N SER A 199 8.19 0.70 19.56
CA SER A 199 8.56 2.07 19.88
C SER A 199 9.64 2.50 18.90
N ILE A 200 9.21 3.18 17.83
CA ILE A 200 10.11 3.91 16.91
C ILE A 200 11.06 4.80 17.72
N ALA A 201 10.63 5.32 18.87
CA ALA A 201 11.46 6.10 19.78
C ALA A 201 12.59 5.28 20.40
N GLN A 202 12.36 4.01 20.78
CA GLN A 202 13.43 3.13 21.29
C GLN A 202 14.44 2.77 20.20
N THR A 203 14.00 2.56 18.96
CA THR A 203 14.91 2.35 17.81
C THR A 203 15.77 3.58 17.49
N ILE A 204 15.20 4.79 17.58
CA ILE A 204 15.95 6.04 17.40
C ILE A 204 16.92 6.27 18.57
N GLN A 205 16.50 5.94 19.80
CA GLN A 205 17.30 6.14 20.99
C GLN A 205 18.47 5.14 21.07
N SER A 206 18.30 3.90 20.64
CA SER A 206 19.39 2.93 20.53
C SER A 206 20.40 3.34 19.46
N TYR A 207 19.95 3.87 18.32
CA TYR A 207 20.85 4.38 17.27
C TYR A 207 21.69 5.58 17.73
N ARG A 208 21.08 6.53 18.47
CA ARG A 208 21.81 7.66 19.09
C ARG A 208 22.84 7.21 20.12
N LYS A 209 22.50 6.20 20.92
CA LYS A 209 23.40 5.67 21.96
C LYS A 209 24.62 4.97 21.33
N TYR A 210 24.43 4.27 20.21
CA TYR A 210 25.51 3.62 19.47
C TYR A 210 26.47 4.64 18.83
N THR A 211 25.95 5.72 18.25
CA THR A 211 26.77 6.79 17.67
C THR A 211 27.57 7.54 18.73
N GLN A 212 26.98 7.85 19.89
CA GLN A 212 27.71 8.49 20.99
C GLN A 212 28.81 7.63 21.60
N CYS A 213 28.61 6.31 21.76
CA CYS A 213 29.67 5.42 22.25
C CYS A 213 30.84 5.29 21.28
N ARG A 214 30.59 5.35 19.96
CA ARG A 214 31.63 5.33 18.94
C ARG A 214 32.46 6.63 18.96
N ASP A 215 31.80 7.78 19.05
CA ASP A 215 32.47 9.09 19.06
C ASP A 215 33.16 9.41 20.41
N SER A 216 32.92 8.61 21.46
CA SER A 216 33.63 8.70 22.75
C SER A 216 34.82 7.74 22.86
N ALA A 217 34.99 6.86 21.87
CA ALA A 217 36.07 5.87 21.80
C ALA A 217 37.16 6.25 20.79
N GLU A 218 36.99 7.39 20.09
CA GLU A 218 38.02 8.12 19.33
C GLU A 218 38.57 9.28 20.17
#